data_AF-A0A0D7KH22-F1
#
_entry.id   AF-A0A0D7KH22-F1
#
_cell.length_a   1.000
_cell.length_b   1.000
_cell.length_c   1.000
_cell.angle_alpha   90.00
_cell.angle_beta   90.00
_cell.angle_gamma   90.00
#
_symmetry.space_group_name_H-M   'P 1'
#
loop_
_entity.id
_entity.type
_entity.pdbx_description
1 polymer ?
#
loop_
_entity_poly.entity_id
_entity_poly.type
_entity_poly.pdbx_seq_one_letter_code
_entity_poly.pdbx_strand_id
1 'polypeptide(L)'
;MRPRMQHYIDVSLMITQIYEEFTDLVEVFSNDEQFLDVAASQSIFGDPITIAMEIQKRVMIQTGVRIRIGISTNKILAKTETDIWKKVKAVFLPCIHPMFPPYCGKNLFIKCSVLDPECASILRN
;
A
#
# COMPACT_ATOMS: atom_id res chain seq x y z
N MET A 1 -9.56 6.89 24.47
CA MET A 1 -9.03 7.61 23.28
C MET A 1 -10.21 8.26 22.57
N ARG A 2 -10.16 9.58 22.29
CA ARG A 2 -11.15 10.21 21.41
C ARG A 2 -10.72 9.95 19.97
N PRO A 3 -11.57 9.39 19.10
CA PRO A 3 -11.22 9.22 17.68
C PRO A 3 -11.00 10.59 17.05
N ARG A 4 -9.76 10.93 16.66
CA ARG A 4 -9.49 12.11 15.82
C ARG A 4 -9.77 11.74 14.37
N MET A 5 -11.04 11.54 14.04
CA MET A 5 -11.49 11.08 12.71
C MET A 5 -10.98 11.99 11.59
N GLN A 6 -10.96 13.32 11.83
CA GLN A 6 -10.47 14.29 10.86
C GLN A 6 -9.00 14.03 10.48
N HIS A 7 -8.13 13.87 11.48
CA HIS A 7 -6.71 13.64 11.23
C HIS A 7 -6.45 12.35 10.45
N TYR A 8 -7.23 11.31 10.71
CA TYR A 8 -7.14 10.06 9.97
C TYR A 8 -7.55 10.21 8.50
N ILE A 9 -8.59 11.00 8.23
CA ILE A 9 -9.02 11.33 6.87
C ILE A 9 -7.95 12.17 6.16
N ASP A 10 -7.37 13.17 6.83
CA ASP A 10 -6.34 14.04 6.26
C ASP A 10 -5.10 13.23 5.85
N VAL A 11 -4.66 12.30 6.69
CA VAL A 11 -3.54 11.39 6.38
C VAL A 11 -3.90 10.43 5.24
N SER A 12 -5.11 9.87 5.25
CA SER A 12 -5.58 9.00 4.14
C SER A 12 -5.57 9.75 2.81
N LEU A 13 -5.99 11.01 2.78
CA LEU A 13 -5.99 11.83 1.58
C LEU A 13 -4.57 12.11 1.09
N MET A 14 -3.63 12.42 2.00
CA MET A 14 -2.22 12.61 1.65
C MET A 14 -1.61 11.33 1.06
N ILE A 15 -1.96 10.17 1.60
CA ILE A 15 -1.52 8.87 1.08
C ILE A 15 -2.10 8.61 -0.32
N THR A 16 -3.39 8.91 -0.55
CA THR A 16 -4.01 8.79 -1.87
C THR A 16 -3.33 9.68 -2.90
N GLN A 17 -2.98 10.92 -2.54
CA GLN A 17 -2.23 11.83 -3.43
C GLN A 17 -0.89 11.23 -3.86
N ILE A 18 -0.17 10.58 -2.93
CA ILE A 18 1.09 9.89 -3.27
C ILE A 18 0.83 8.75 -4.27
N TYR A 19 -0.27 8.00 -4.12
CA TYR A 19 -0.61 6.91 -5.03
C TYR A 19 -0.95 7.39 -6.44
N GLU A 20 -1.68 8.52 -6.54
CA GLU A 20 -2.04 9.16 -7.80
C GLU A 20 -0.80 9.65 -8.60
N GLU A 21 0.35 9.84 -7.96
CA GLU A 21 1.62 10.14 -8.65
C GLU A 21 2.18 8.94 -9.44
N PHE A 22 1.84 7.71 -9.04
CA PHE A 22 2.34 6.49 -9.68
C PHE A 22 1.37 5.95 -10.73
N THR A 23 0.07 6.09 -10.52
CA THR A 23 -0.96 5.65 -11.45
C THR A 23 -2.22 6.49 -11.29
N ASP A 24 -2.91 6.73 -12.39
CA ASP A 24 -4.25 7.31 -12.41
C ASP A 24 -5.34 6.29 -12.04
N LEU A 25 -5.00 5.00 -12.02
CA LEU A 25 -5.90 3.90 -11.71
C LEU A 25 -5.83 3.53 -10.22
N VAL A 26 -6.24 4.46 -9.36
CA VAL A 26 -6.39 4.26 -7.91
C VAL A 26 -7.85 4.02 -7.56
N GLU A 27 -8.14 2.88 -6.92
CA GLU A 27 -9.46 2.52 -6.41
C GLU A 27 -9.44 2.46 -4.89
N VAL A 28 -10.24 3.32 -4.26
CA VAL A 28 -10.39 3.36 -2.80
C VAL A 28 -11.42 2.32 -2.36
N PHE A 29 -10.99 1.31 -1.60
CA PHE A 29 -11.87 0.29 -1.02
C PHE A 29 -12.31 0.66 0.41
N SER A 30 -11.38 1.22 1.19
CA SER A 30 -11.58 1.76 2.54
C SER A 30 -10.57 2.88 2.78
N ASN A 31 -10.74 3.68 3.83
CA ASN A 31 -9.77 4.73 4.22
C ASN A 31 -8.35 4.15 4.44
N ASP A 32 -8.24 2.90 4.87
CA ASP A 32 -6.98 2.18 5.04
C ASP A 32 -6.65 1.19 3.92
N GLU A 33 -7.54 0.97 2.95
CA GLU A 33 -7.34 -0.03 1.88
C GLU A 33 -7.59 0.58 0.50
N GLN A 34 -6.54 0.63 -0.31
CA GLN A 34 -6.61 1.15 -1.68
C GLN A 34 -5.93 0.17 -2.63
N PHE A 35 -6.50 0.03 -3.83
CA PHE A 35 -5.96 -0.78 -4.92
C PHE A 35 -5.40 0.14 -5.99
N LEU A 36 -4.16 -0.10 -6.39
CA LEU A 36 -3.52 0.63 -7.49
C LEU A 36 -3.25 -0.35 -8.62
N ASP A 37 -3.59 0.01 -9.86
CA ASP A 37 -3.12 -0.71 -11.04
C ASP A 37 -1.89 -0.01 -11.63
N VAL A 38 -0.73 -0.64 -11.51
CA VAL A 38 0.55 -0.06 -11.98
C VAL A 38 1.05 -0.69 -13.28
N ALA A 39 0.21 -1.44 -13.98
CA ALA A 39 0.58 -2.08 -15.23
C ALA A 39 1.15 -1.14 -16.29
N ALA A 40 0.50 0.00 -16.51
CA ALA A 40 0.97 1.02 -17.46
C ALA A 40 2.23 1.73 -16.93
N SER A 41 2.31 1.90 -15.62
CA SER A 41 3.38 2.61 -14.91
C SER A 41 4.68 1.83 -14.83
N GLN A 42 4.67 0.51 -15.07
CA GLN A 42 5.89 -0.32 -15.12
C GLN A 42 6.89 0.17 -16.16
N SER A 43 6.42 0.77 -17.25
CA SER A 43 7.29 1.33 -18.29
C SER A 43 8.10 2.55 -17.83
N ILE A 44 7.60 3.28 -16.81
CA ILE A 44 8.20 4.54 -16.31
C ILE A 44 8.98 4.29 -15.02
N PHE A 45 8.37 3.55 -14.08
CA PHE A 45 8.92 3.36 -12.73
C PHE A 45 9.62 2.01 -12.53
N GLY A 46 9.58 1.13 -13.53
CA GLY A 46 10.25 -0.18 -13.51
C GLY A 46 9.41 -1.28 -12.87
N ASP A 47 10.07 -2.23 -12.23
CA ASP A 47 9.42 -3.44 -11.72
C ASP A 47 8.35 -3.15 -10.65
N PRO A 48 7.29 -3.98 -10.58
CA PRO A 48 6.28 -4.02 -9.50
C PRO A 48 6.83 -3.77 -8.08
N ILE A 49 7.95 -4.42 -7.81
CA ILE A 49 8.60 -4.48 -6.51
C ILE A 49 9.24 -3.12 -6.21
N THR A 50 9.92 -2.55 -7.20
CA THR A 50 10.54 -1.23 -7.11
C THR A 50 9.50 -0.15 -6.87
N ILE A 51 8.38 -0.20 -7.60
CA ILE A 51 7.25 0.71 -7.41
C ILE A 51 6.72 0.60 -5.97
N ALA A 52 6.46 -0.62 -5.50
CA ALA A 52 5.96 -0.83 -4.14
C ALA A 52 6.95 -0.34 -3.06
N MET A 53 8.25 -0.58 -3.23
CA MET A 53 9.28 -0.10 -2.30
C MET A 53 9.35 1.44 -2.28
N GLU A 54 9.26 2.07 -3.45
CA GLU A 54 9.28 3.53 -3.57
C GLU A 54 8.02 4.15 -2.94
N ILE A 55 6.85 3.57 -3.18
CA ILE A 55 5.59 3.99 -2.51
C ILE A 55 5.73 3.88 -0.99
N GLN A 56 6.20 2.74 -0.46
CA GLN A 56 6.45 2.56 0.98
C GLN A 56 7.39 3.62 1.55
N LYS A 57 8.48 3.91 0.83
CA LYS A 57 9.46 4.91 1.23
C LYS A 57 8.86 6.32 1.22
N ARG A 58 8.16 6.72 0.16
CA ARG A 58 7.52 8.04 0.06
C ARG A 58 6.47 8.25 1.14
N VAL A 59 5.59 7.27 1.35
CA VAL A 59 4.56 7.33 2.38
C VAL A 59 5.22 7.47 3.77
N MET A 60 6.27 6.69 4.06
CA MET A 60 6.99 6.79 5.33
C MET A 60 7.64 8.17 5.52
N ILE A 61 8.25 8.75 4.47
CA ILE A 61 8.93 10.05 4.54
C ILE A 61 7.92 11.20 4.70
N GLN A 62 6.82 11.18 3.95
CA GLN A 62 5.85 12.29 3.93
C GLN A 62 4.87 12.25 5.10
N THR A 63 4.40 11.06 5.48
CA THR A 63 3.33 10.90 6.48
C THR A 63 3.83 10.33 7.81
N GLY A 64 5.02 9.71 7.84
CA GLY A 64 5.51 8.95 9.00
C GLY A 64 4.79 7.62 9.22
N VAL A 65 3.84 7.25 8.34
CA VAL A 65 3.03 6.04 8.45
C VAL A 65 3.68 4.89 7.70
N ARG A 66 3.64 3.69 8.30
CA ARG A 66 4.05 2.47 7.61
C ARG A 66 2.86 1.87 6.89
N ILE A 67 3.09 1.37 5.69
CA ILE A 67 2.07 0.66 4.91
C ILE A 67 2.55 -0.75 4.58
N ARG A 68 1.60 -1.67 4.48
CA ARG A 68 1.77 -3.01 3.94
C ARG A 68 1.37 -2.98 2.48
N ILE A 69 2.16 -3.63 1.63
CA ILE A 69 1.85 -3.80 0.21
C ILE A 69 1.80 -5.28 -0.14
N GLY A 70 0.66 -5.74 -0.64
CA GLY A 70 0.52 -7.01 -1.35
C GLY A 70 0.45 -6.77 -2.85
N ILE A 71 1.16 -7.61 -3.63
CA ILE A 71 1.35 -7.45 -5.07
C ILE A 71 0.87 -8.70 -5.78
N SER A 72 -0.18 -8.56 -6.60
CA SER A 72 -0.68 -9.71 -7.37
C SER A 72 -1.32 -9.33 -8.70
N THR A 73 -1.63 -10.35 -9.52
CA THR A 73 -2.27 -10.18 -10.83
C THR A 73 -3.76 -9.84 -10.75
N ASN A 74 -4.38 -10.10 -9.60
CA ASN A 74 -5.79 -9.84 -9.32
C ASN A 74 -5.96 -9.16 -7.96
N LYS A 75 -6.95 -8.25 -7.86
CA LYS A 75 -7.30 -7.54 -6.60
C LYS A 75 -7.55 -8.48 -5.42
N ILE A 76 -8.26 -9.59 -5.66
CA ILE A 76 -8.59 -10.59 -4.63
C ILE A 76 -7.30 -11.22 -4.07
N LEU A 77 -6.39 -11.63 -4.95
CA LEU A 77 -5.12 -12.25 -4.55
C LEU A 77 -4.25 -11.26 -3.79
N ALA A 78 -4.14 -10.01 -4.27
CA ALA A 78 -3.41 -8.95 -3.58
C ALA A 78 -3.96 -8.68 -2.18
N LYS A 79 -5.29 -8.73 -2.02
CA LYS A 79 -5.96 -8.63 -0.71
C LYS A 79 -5.59 -9.80 0.19
N THR A 80 -5.70 -11.03 -0.31
CA THR A 80 -5.37 -12.23 0.44
C THR A 80 -3.92 -12.26 0.88
N GLU A 81 -2.97 -11.90 0.01
CA GLU A 81 -1.54 -11.82 0.36
C GLU A 81 -1.28 -10.82 1.48
N THR A 82 -1.88 -9.63 1.38
CA THR A 82 -1.77 -8.59 2.42
C THR A 82 -2.34 -9.07 3.75
N ASP A 83 -3.48 -9.77 3.73
CA ASP A 83 -4.15 -10.26 4.93
C ASP A 83 -3.41 -11.45 5.57
N ILE A 84 -2.78 -12.32 4.77
CA ILE A 84 -1.87 -13.36 5.26
C ILE A 84 -0.68 -12.70 5.94
N TRP A 85 -0.06 -11.70 5.32
CA TRP A 85 1.11 -11.03 5.87
C TRP A 85 0.83 -10.28 7.17
N LYS A 86 -0.37 -9.71 7.33
CA LYS A 86 -0.82 -9.12 8.59
C LYS A 86 -0.66 -10.07 9.78
N LYS A 87 -0.77 -11.37 9.58
CA LYS A 87 -0.60 -12.39 10.62
C LYS A 87 0.86 -12.77 10.90
N VAL A 88 1.77 -12.54 9.95
CA VAL A 88 3.15 -13.06 10.00
C VAL A 88 4.13 -12.09 10.71
N LYS A 89 3.69 -10.89 11.16
CA LYS A 89 4.55 -9.87 11.81
C LYS A 89 5.86 -9.58 11.05
N ALA A 90 5.89 -9.85 9.75
CA ALA A 90 7.09 -9.76 8.97
C ALA A 90 7.13 -8.44 8.18
N VAL A 91 8.33 -8.16 7.72
CA VAL A 91 9.00 -6.87 7.57
C VAL A 91 8.42 -6.00 6.44
N PHE A 92 8.84 -4.73 6.44
CA PHE A 92 8.69 -3.63 5.46
C PHE A 92 9.11 -3.96 4.01
N LEU A 93 8.93 -5.20 3.55
CA LEU A 93 9.22 -5.61 2.19
C LEU A 93 7.89 -5.86 1.46
N PRO A 94 7.77 -5.47 0.18
CA PRO A 94 6.66 -5.90 -0.65
C PRO A 94 6.60 -7.43 -0.67
N CYS A 95 5.43 -7.96 -0.34
CA CYS A 95 5.26 -9.40 -0.23
C CYS A 95 4.99 -10.00 -1.60
N ILE A 96 5.92 -10.82 -2.04
CA ILE A 96 5.81 -11.66 -3.23
C ILE A 96 5.69 -13.08 -2.71
N HIS A 97 4.50 -13.66 -2.78
CA HIS A 97 4.36 -15.02 -2.30
C HIS A 97 4.92 -15.99 -3.37
N PRO A 98 5.88 -16.88 -3.02
CA PRO A 98 6.63 -17.69 -3.99
C PRO A 98 5.76 -18.73 -4.73
N MET A 99 4.51 -18.93 -4.29
CA MET A 99 3.55 -19.79 -4.99
C MET A 99 2.92 -19.12 -6.21
N PHE A 100 3.06 -17.80 -6.38
CA PHE A 100 2.54 -17.11 -7.56
C PHE A 100 3.68 -16.94 -8.58
N PRO A 101 3.50 -17.40 -9.84
CA PRO A 101 4.52 -17.38 -10.89
C PRO A 101 5.04 -15.97 -11.16
N PRO A 102 6.19 -15.81 -11.87
CA PRO A 102 6.70 -14.48 -12.23
C PRO A 102 5.56 -13.63 -12.78
N TYR A 103 5.43 -12.41 -12.25
CA TYR A 103 4.38 -11.42 -12.53
C TYR A 103 4.29 -11.09 -14.03
N CYS A 104 3.77 -12.03 -14.81
CA CYS A 104 3.69 -11.99 -16.27
C CYS A 104 2.32 -11.45 -16.74
N GLY A 105 1.51 -10.97 -15.79
CA GLY A 105 0.20 -10.39 -16.05
C GLY A 105 0.29 -8.87 -16.05
N LYS A 106 -0.15 -8.25 -17.14
CA LYS A 106 -0.25 -6.80 -17.34
C LYS A 106 -1.25 -6.09 -16.42
N ASN A 107 -1.61 -6.66 -15.28
CA ASN A 107 -2.46 -6.03 -14.27
C ASN A 107 -1.76 -6.31 -12.95
N LEU A 108 -1.23 -5.27 -12.30
CA LEU A 108 -0.54 -5.44 -11.03
C LEU A 108 -1.27 -4.63 -9.98
N PHE A 109 -1.99 -5.33 -9.12
CA PHE A 109 -2.74 -4.71 -8.04
C PHE A 109 -1.88 -4.62 -6.80
N ILE A 110 -1.65 -3.39 -6.35
CA ILE A 110 -1.03 -3.09 -5.06
C ILE A 110 -2.17 -2.82 -4.09
N LYS A 111 -2.34 -3.68 -3.08
CA LYS A 111 -3.15 -3.33 -1.91
C LYS A 111 -2.25 -2.65 -0.89
N CYS A 112 -2.49 -1.38 -0.63
CA CYS A 112 -1.88 -0.69 0.50
C CYS A 112 -2.79 -0.81 1.72
N SER A 113 -2.27 -1.38 2.81
CA SER A 113 -2.93 -1.37 4.12
C SER A 113 -2.10 -0.56 5.08
N VAL A 114 -2.66 0.53 5.60
CA VAL A 114 -2.00 1.33 6.64
C VAL A 114 -1.74 0.44 7.86
N LEU A 115 -0.47 0.16 8.14
CA LEU A 115 -0.07 -0.35 9.44
C LEU A 115 -0.04 0.84 10.36
N ASP A 116 -0.93 0.85 11.34
CA ASP A 116 -0.73 1.64 12.53
C ASP A 116 0.39 0.98 13.35
N PRO A 117 1.61 1.54 13.45
CA PRO A 117 2.67 0.89 14.20
C PRO A 117 2.66 1.38 15.66
N GLU A 118 2.34 2.66 15.89
CA GLU A 118 2.65 3.39 17.11
C GLU A 118 2.02 4.82 17.16
N CYS A 119 1.09 5.19 16.26
CA CYS A 119 0.51 6.55 16.18
C CYS A 119 -0.47 6.89 17.32
N ALA A 120 -0.75 5.94 18.21
CA ALA A 120 -1.33 6.23 19.53
C ALA A 120 -0.53 7.26 20.34
N SER A 121 0.76 7.47 20.04
CA SER A 121 1.60 8.49 20.68
C SER A 121 1.53 9.88 20.01
N ILE A 122 1.21 9.96 18.72
CA ILE A 122 1.00 11.25 18.00
C ILE A 122 -0.42 11.81 18.26
N LEU A 123 -1.38 10.95 18.63
CA LEU A 123 -2.67 11.35 19.19
C LEU A 123 -2.61 11.70 20.71
N ARG A 124 -1.43 11.66 21.34
CA ARG A 124 -1.21 11.91 22.78
C ARG A 124 -0.51 13.22 23.12
N ASN A 125 -0.17 14.05 22.14
CA ASN A 125 0.10 15.47 22.39
C ASN A 125 -1.04 16.32 21.83
#